data_AF-A0A4Z2ICE0-F1
#
_entry.id   AF-A0A4Z2ICE0-F1
#
_cell.length_a   1.000
_cell.length_b   1.000
_cell.length_c   1.000
_cell.angle_alpha   90.00
_cell.angle_beta   90.00
_cell.angle_gamma   90.00
#
_symmetry.space_group_name_H-M   'P 1'
#
loop_
_entity.id
_entity.type
_entity.pdbx_description
1 polymer ?
#
loop_
_entity_poly.entity_id
_entity_poly.type
_entity_poly.pdbx_seq_one_letter_code
_entity_poly.pdbx_strand_id
1 'polypeptide(L)'
;MELLVLNKLKWDLASVTPHDFIEHFLSKLKIYPSTKQILRKHAQTFVALCATDVNFIASPPSMVAAGSVVAAVQGLYLKSQDASLSSQNLTNFLSQVIRSDPDCLRSCQEQIESLLESSLRQAQQHNTTETKHVDEDVDLSSTPTDVRDINI
;
A
#
# COMPACT_ATOMS: atom_id res chain seq x y z
N MET A 1 -0.98 18.26 -21.56
CA MET A 1 -1.77 17.05 -21.26
C MET A 1 -2.79 17.27 -20.14
N GLU A 2 -2.50 18.07 -19.12
CA GLU A 2 -3.42 18.38 -18.01
C GLU A 2 -4.84 18.77 -18.47
N LEU A 3 -5.00 19.82 -19.28
CA LEU A 3 -6.32 20.29 -19.74
C LEU A 3 -7.11 19.22 -20.54
N LEU A 4 -6.42 18.34 -21.25
CA LEU A 4 -7.06 17.23 -21.97
C LEU A 4 -7.66 16.23 -20.98
N VAL A 5 -6.93 15.87 -19.92
CA VAL A 5 -7.41 14.95 -18.86
C VAL A 5 -8.59 15.57 -18.12
N LEU A 6 -8.47 16.84 -17.69
CA LEU A 6 -9.55 17.57 -17.00
C LEU A 6 -10.84 17.58 -17.81
N ASN A 7 -10.75 17.89 -19.11
CA ASN A 7 -11.91 17.89 -19.99
C ASN A 7 -12.49 16.49 -20.21
N LYS A 8 -11.65 15.45 -20.32
CA LYS A 8 -12.12 14.06 -20.46
C LYS A 8 -12.84 13.56 -19.22
N LEU A 9 -12.38 13.95 -18.03
CA LEU A 9 -13.02 13.66 -16.74
C LEU A 9 -14.20 14.60 -16.43
N LYS A 10 -14.51 15.56 -17.30
CA LYS A 10 -15.55 16.59 -17.07
C LYS A 10 -15.36 17.34 -15.75
N TRP A 11 -14.11 17.60 -15.38
CA TRP A 11 -13.72 18.24 -14.12
C TRP A 11 -14.11 17.47 -12.85
N ASP A 12 -14.50 16.20 -12.97
CA ASP A 12 -14.74 15.32 -11.82
C ASP A 12 -13.42 14.80 -11.26
N LEU A 13 -12.80 15.60 -10.38
CA LEU A 13 -11.54 15.28 -9.71
C LEU A 13 -11.74 14.85 -8.25
N ALA A 14 -12.94 15.00 -7.71
CA ALA A 14 -13.27 14.75 -6.31
C ALA A 14 -13.70 13.30 -6.07
N SER A 15 -13.08 12.35 -6.78
CA SER A 15 -13.38 10.92 -6.63
C SER A 15 -12.91 10.41 -5.28
N VAL A 16 -13.69 9.52 -4.68
CA VAL A 16 -13.36 8.88 -3.42
C VAL A 16 -12.16 7.95 -3.60
N THR A 17 -11.23 7.98 -2.66
CA THR A 17 -10.02 7.17 -2.66
C THR A 17 -10.11 6.08 -1.58
N PRO A 18 -9.28 5.01 -1.66
CA PRO A 18 -9.21 4.02 -0.60
C PRO A 18 -8.83 4.64 0.76
N HIS A 19 -8.09 5.75 0.78
CA HIS A 19 -7.67 6.44 2.00
C HIS A 19 -8.86 6.96 2.81
N ASP A 20 -9.90 7.47 2.14
CA ASP A 20 -11.12 7.95 2.80
C ASP A 20 -11.81 6.84 3.60
N PHE A 21 -11.80 5.62 3.03
CA PHE A 21 -12.35 4.44 3.69
C PHE A 21 -11.46 3.90 4.81
N ILE A 22 -10.13 3.95 4.66
CA ILE A 22 -9.21 3.52 5.72
C ILE A 22 -9.46 4.30 7.01
N GLU A 23 -9.55 5.63 6.95
CA GLU A 23 -9.82 6.43 8.14
C GLU A 23 -11.16 6.08 8.78
N HIS A 24 -12.20 5.88 7.95
CA HIS A 24 -13.51 5.46 8.43
C HIS A 24 -13.46 4.10 9.12
N PHE A 25 -12.77 3.10 8.56
CA PHE A 25 -12.63 1.78 9.18
C PHE A 25 -11.87 1.85 10.50
N LEU A 26 -10.72 2.53 10.53
CA LEU A 26 -9.91 2.71 11.73
C LEU A 26 -10.66 3.44 12.84
N SER A 27 -11.57 4.37 12.50
CA SER A 27 -12.40 5.06 13.49
C SER A 27 -13.34 4.09 14.23
N LYS A 28 -13.82 3.04 13.56
CA LYS A 28 -14.74 2.03 14.12
C LYS A 28 -14.04 0.94 14.93
N LEU A 29 -12.73 0.76 14.77
CA LEU A 29 -11.97 -0.23 15.52
C LEU A 29 -11.64 0.27 16.93
N LYS A 30 -11.92 -0.56 17.93
CA LYS A 30 -11.60 -0.33 19.35
C LYS A 30 -10.17 -0.76 19.66
N ILE A 31 -9.19 -0.05 19.10
CA ILE A 31 -7.75 -0.30 19.31
C ILE A 31 -7.00 0.95 19.77
N TYR A 32 -5.83 0.72 20.38
CA TYR A 32 -4.95 1.79 20.82
C TYR A 32 -4.53 2.71 19.67
N PRO A 33 -4.41 4.04 19.91
CA PRO A 33 -4.01 5.00 18.88
C PRO A 33 -2.69 4.66 18.19
N SER A 34 -1.71 4.13 18.93
CA SER A 34 -0.42 3.67 18.38
C SER A 34 -0.60 2.55 17.35
N THR A 35 -1.44 1.55 17.67
CA THR A 35 -1.78 0.46 16.75
C THR A 35 -2.52 0.99 15.52
N LYS A 36 -3.44 1.96 15.67
CA LYS A 36 -4.11 2.61 14.52
C LYS A 36 -3.10 3.25 13.57
N GLN A 37 -2.06 3.93 14.10
CA GLN A 37 -1.03 4.56 13.28
C GLN A 37 -0.21 3.54 12.49
N ILE A 38 0.16 2.43 13.11
CA ILE A 38 0.89 1.35 12.43
C ILE A 38 -0.02 0.76 11.35
N LEU A 39 -1.26 0.39 11.70
CA LEU A 39 -2.20 -0.21 10.77
C LEU A 39 -2.49 0.68 9.56
N ARG A 40 -2.64 1.99 9.79
CA ARG A 40 -2.78 3.00 8.73
C ARG A 40 -1.60 2.95 7.76
N LYS A 41 -0.36 2.99 8.27
CA LYS A 41 0.85 2.97 7.42
C LYS A 41 0.89 1.71 6.55
N HIS A 42 0.64 0.54 7.13
CA HIS A 42 0.61 -0.71 6.37
C HIS A 42 -0.50 -0.73 5.31
N ALA A 43 -1.71 -0.30 5.68
CA ALA A 43 -2.82 -0.23 4.73
C ALA A 43 -2.53 0.76 3.58
N GLN A 44 -1.91 1.90 3.86
CA GLN A 44 -1.49 2.87 2.83
C GLN A 44 -0.45 2.28 1.87
N THR A 45 0.51 1.51 2.38
CA THR A 45 1.47 0.79 1.51
C THR A 45 0.75 -0.19 0.59
N PHE A 46 -0.22 -0.95 1.10
CA PHE A 46 -1.00 -1.86 0.26
C PHE A 46 -1.86 -1.14 -0.77
N VAL A 47 -2.49 -0.02 -0.42
CA VAL A 47 -3.22 0.81 -1.38
C VAL A 47 -2.30 1.31 -2.50
N ALA A 48 -1.11 1.79 -2.15
CA ALA A 48 -0.12 2.22 -3.13
C ALA A 48 0.29 1.06 -4.05
N LEU A 49 0.46 -0.14 -3.49
CA LEU A 49 0.79 -1.33 -4.26
C LEU A 49 -0.34 -1.73 -5.22
N CYS A 50 -1.59 -1.76 -4.74
CA CYS A 50 -2.76 -2.05 -5.57
C CYS A 50 -2.90 -1.07 -6.74
N ALA A 51 -2.55 0.20 -6.53
CA ALA A 51 -2.61 1.22 -7.58
C ALA A 51 -1.62 0.96 -8.74
N THR A 52 -0.65 0.06 -8.56
CA THR A 52 0.30 -0.34 -9.61
C THR A 52 -0.13 -1.57 -10.40
N ASP A 53 -1.19 -2.26 -9.96
CA ASP A 53 -1.60 -3.55 -10.53
C ASP A 53 -3.00 -3.49 -11.18
N VAL A 54 -3.10 -4.03 -12.39
CA VAL A 54 -4.30 -3.96 -13.23
C VAL A 54 -5.48 -4.74 -12.67
N ASN A 55 -5.25 -5.74 -11.82
CA ASN A 55 -6.33 -6.56 -11.24
C ASN A 55 -7.22 -5.72 -10.31
N PHE A 56 -6.72 -4.59 -9.81
CA PHE A 56 -7.47 -3.69 -8.93
C PHE A 56 -8.24 -2.59 -9.67
N ILE A 57 -8.12 -2.47 -11.00
CA ILE A 57 -8.85 -1.45 -11.79
C ILE A 57 -10.37 -1.58 -11.61
N ALA A 58 -10.89 -2.81 -11.55
CA ALA A 58 -12.31 -3.07 -11.36
C ALA A 58 -12.74 -3.08 -9.88
N SER A 59 -11.79 -3.01 -8.95
CA SER A 59 -12.08 -3.04 -7.52
C SER A 59 -12.48 -1.63 -7.04
N PRO A 60 -13.65 -1.46 -6.40
CA PRO A 60 -14.03 -0.15 -5.89
C PRO A 60 -13.09 0.27 -4.75
N PRO A 61 -12.89 1.59 -4.52
CA PRO A 61 -11.98 2.08 -3.48
C PRO A 61 -12.25 1.52 -2.08
N SER A 62 -13.52 1.25 -1.74
CA SER A 62 -13.93 0.63 -0.48
C SER A 62 -13.43 -0.80 -0.31
N MET A 63 -13.42 -1.60 -1.39
CA MET A 63 -12.93 -2.97 -1.39
C MET A 63 -11.41 -2.99 -1.21
N VAL A 64 -10.68 -2.16 -1.98
CA VAL A 64 -9.21 -2.04 -1.88
C VAL A 64 -8.79 -1.62 -0.47
N ALA A 65 -9.48 -0.62 0.10
CA ALA A 65 -9.25 -0.17 1.47
C ALA A 65 -9.51 -1.28 2.50
N ALA A 66 -10.61 -2.01 2.36
CA ALA A 66 -10.98 -3.06 3.30
C ALA A 66 -9.98 -4.21 3.24
N GLY A 67 -9.63 -4.68 2.04
CA GLY A 67 -8.63 -5.73 1.82
C GLY A 67 -7.27 -5.32 2.39
N SER A 68 -6.86 -4.07 2.16
CA SER A 68 -5.61 -3.52 2.69
C SER A 68 -5.59 -3.48 4.23
N VAL A 69 -6.70 -3.11 4.87
CA VAL A 69 -6.81 -3.12 6.34
C VAL A 69 -6.80 -4.55 6.90
N VAL A 70 -7.51 -5.48 6.26
CA VAL A 70 -7.51 -6.90 6.66
C VAL A 70 -6.10 -7.49 6.53
N ALA A 71 -5.44 -7.31 5.39
CA ALA A 71 -4.07 -7.79 5.16
C ALA A 71 -3.08 -7.18 6.15
N ALA A 72 -3.23 -5.89 6.48
CA ALA A 72 -2.38 -5.22 7.45
C ALA A 72 -2.60 -5.75 8.88
N VAL A 73 -3.84 -6.04 9.28
CA VAL A 73 -4.13 -6.72 10.55
C VAL A 73 -3.52 -8.12 10.53
N GLN A 74 -3.74 -8.91 9.48
CA GLN A 74 -3.18 -10.25 9.36
C GLN A 74 -1.65 -10.27 9.52
N GLY A 75 -0.94 -9.36 8.83
CA GLY A 75 0.52 -9.25 8.91
C GLY A 75 1.05 -8.75 10.26
N LEU A 76 0.31 -7.88 10.96
CA LEU A 76 0.69 -7.37 12.28
C LEU A 76 0.37 -8.35 13.41
N TYR A 77 -0.75 -9.06 13.34
CA TYR A 77 -1.21 -9.97 14.39
C TYR A 77 -0.52 -11.33 14.40
N LEU A 78 0.22 -11.70 13.35
CA LEU A 78 1.22 -12.78 13.44
C LEU A 78 2.23 -12.56 14.60
N LYS A 79 2.30 -11.34 15.16
CA LYS A 79 3.18 -10.97 16.28
C LYS A 79 2.47 -10.71 17.61
N SER A 80 1.12 -10.76 17.69
CA SER A 80 0.37 -10.37 18.90
C SER A 80 -0.87 -11.25 19.14
N GLN A 81 -0.97 -11.82 20.33
CA GLN A 81 -1.93 -12.87 20.71
C GLN A 81 -3.28 -12.33 21.25
N ASP A 82 -3.80 -11.25 20.66
CA ASP A 82 -5.11 -10.68 21.06
C ASP A 82 -6.25 -11.18 20.15
N ALA A 83 -7.07 -12.10 20.67
CA ALA A 83 -8.14 -12.76 19.91
C ALA A 83 -9.29 -11.84 19.45
N SER A 84 -9.39 -10.62 19.99
CA SER A 84 -10.48 -9.68 19.68
C SER A 84 -10.42 -9.10 18.26
N LEU A 85 -9.26 -9.17 17.61
CA LEU A 85 -9.04 -8.74 16.22
C LEU A 85 -8.53 -9.87 15.33
N SER A 86 -9.16 -11.04 15.47
CA SER A 86 -9.02 -12.08 14.44
C SER A 86 -9.35 -11.49 13.06
N SER A 87 -8.47 -11.74 12.08
CA SER A 87 -8.64 -11.35 10.68
C SER A 87 -10.02 -11.78 10.14
N GLN A 88 -10.51 -12.96 10.52
CA GLN A 88 -11.82 -13.46 10.10
C GLN A 88 -12.99 -12.61 10.64
N ASN A 89 -12.91 -12.15 11.89
CA ASN A 89 -13.94 -11.27 12.46
C ASN A 89 -13.90 -9.90 11.79
N LEU A 90 -12.71 -9.40 11.47
CA LEU A 90 -12.54 -8.13 10.79
C LEU A 90 -13.04 -8.18 9.34
N THR A 91 -12.77 -9.27 8.61
CA THR A 91 -13.31 -9.50 7.27
C THR A 91 -14.84 -9.50 7.29
N ASN A 92 -15.46 -10.21 8.23
CA ASN A 92 -16.92 -10.23 8.37
C ASN A 92 -17.50 -8.85 8.73
N PHE A 93 -16.81 -8.10 9.59
CA PHE A 93 -17.25 -6.75 9.95
C PHE A 93 -17.14 -5.78 8.78
N LEU A 94 -15.98 -5.74 8.10
CA LEU A 94 -15.74 -4.81 7.02
C LEU A 94 -16.58 -5.14 5.78
N SER A 95 -16.81 -6.43 5.48
CA SER A 95 -17.72 -6.83 4.40
C SER A 95 -19.14 -6.32 4.63
N GLN A 96 -19.64 -6.35 5.87
CA GLN A 96 -20.92 -5.73 6.23
C GLN A 96 -20.88 -4.20 6.08
N VAL A 97 -19.80 -3.54 6.49
CA VAL A 97 -19.66 -2.08 6.40
C VAL A 97 -19.66 -1.61 4.94
N ILE A 98 -18.99 -2.32 4.04
CA ILE A 98 -18.93 -1.97 2.61
C ILE A 98 -20.05 -2.61 1.79
N ARG A 99 -20.95 -3.38 2.42
CA ARG A 99 -22.05 -4.13 1.78
C ARG A 99 -21.55 -5.04 0.66
N SER A 100 -20.55 -5.86 0.96
CA SER A 100 -19.99 -6.84 0.04
C SER A 100 -19.97 -8.25 0.65
N ASP A 101 -19.71 -9.24 -0.18
CA ASP A 101 -19.55 -10.63 0.22
C ASP A 101 -18.22 -10.79 0.98
N PRO A 102 -18.22 -11.41 2.18
CA PRO A 102 -16.98 -11.77 2.88
C PRO A 102 -15.96 -12.53 2.03
N ASP A 103 -16.39 -13.38 1.11
CA ASP A 103 -15.49 -14.16 0.26
C ASP A 103 -14.86 -13.30 -0.84
N CYS A 104 -15.57 -12.31 -1.38
CA CYS A 104 -14.98 -11.31 -2.26
C CYS A 104 -13.90 -10.48 -1.54
N LEU A 105 -14.17 -10.07 -0.30
CA LEU A 105 -13.20 -9.34 0.50
C LEU A 105 -11.96 -10.19 0.83
N ARG A 106 -12.15 -11.47 1.16
CA ARG A 106 -11.05 -12.41 1.38
C ARG A 106 -10.20 -12.58 0.11
N SER A 107 -10.85 -12.76 -1.04
CA SER A 107 -10.14 -12.85 -2.32
C SER A 107 -9.35 -11.58 -2.64
N CYS A 108 -9.91 -10.40 -2.33
CA CYS A 108 -9.18 -9.14 -2.47
C CYS A 108 -7.95 -9.07 -1.55
N GLN A 109 -8.09 -9.46 -0.28
CA GLN A 109 -6.96 -9.56 0.66
C GLN A 109 -5.87 -10.52 0.15
N GLU A 110 -6.24 -11.71 -0.30
CA GLU A 110 -5.28 -12.70 -0.84
C GLU A 110 -4.55 -12.19 -2.09
N GLN A 111 -5.25 -11.46 -2.97
CA GLN A 111 -4.63 -10.79 -4.12
C GLN A 111 -3.60 -9.73 -3.69
N ILE A 112 -3.89 -8.96 -2.65
CA ILE A 112 -2.97 -7.96 -2.10
C ILE A 112 -1.71 -8.63 -1.53
N GLU A 113 -1.87 -9.73 -0.80
CA GLU A 113 -0.76 -10.49 -0.21
C GLU A 113 0.12 -11.14 -1.28
N SER A 114 -0.49 -11.73 -2.31
CA SER A 114 0.22 -12.27 -3.47
C SER A 114 0.99 -11.18 -4.23
N LEU A 115 0.37 -10.01 -4.42
CA LEU A 115 1.02 -8.87 -5.06
C LEU A 115 2.22 -8.37 -4.24
N LEU A 116 2.09 -8.30 -2.91
CA LEU A 116 3.21 -7.97 -2.02
C LEU A 116 4.36 -8.97 -2.19
N GLU A 117 4.08 -10.27 -2.17
CA GLU A 117 5.10 -11.30 -2.30
C GLU A 117 5.84 -11.17 -3.64
N SER A 118 5.11 -10.99 -4.75
CA SER A 118 5.70 -10.81 -6.07
C SER A 118 6.60 -9.56 -6.13
N SER A 119 6.16 -8.45 -5.52
CA SER A 119 6.89 -7.19 -5.50
C SER A 119 8.18 -7.28 -4.68
N LEU A 120 8.14 -8.00 -3.54
CA LEU A 120 9.34 -8.27 -2.74
C LEU A 120 10.36 -9.12 -3.51
N ARG A 121 9.91 -10.15 -4.24
CA ARG A 121 10.79 -10.98 -5.09
C ARG A 121 11.44 -10.15 -6.20
N GLN A 122 10.69 -9.26 -6.85
CA GLN A 122 11.22 -8.36 -7.89
C GLN A 122 12.27 -7.40 -7.32
N ALA A 123 12.02 -6.79 -6.15
CA ALA A 123 12.97 -5.90 -5.50
C ALA A 123 14.31 -6.62 -5.14
N GLN A 124 14.24 -7.87 -4.69
CA GLN A 124 15.43 -8.68 -4.39
C GLN A 124 16.26 -9.00 -5.64
N GLN A 125 15.60 -9.24 -6.78
CA GLN A 125 16.29 -9.50 -8.05
C GLN A 125 17.05 -8.26 -8.54
N HIS A 126 16.43 -7.07 -8.46
CA HIS A 126 17.06 -5.81 -8.88
C HIS A 126 18.35 -5.53 -8.10
N ASN A 127 18.36 -5.78 -6.79
CA ASN A 127 19.52 -5.58 -5.93
C ASN A 127 20.70 -6.53 -6.25
N THR A 128 20.43 -7.71 -6.83
CA THR A 128 21.46 -8.70 -7.17
C THR A 128 22.14 -8.41 -8.51
N THR A 129 21.44 -7.73 -9.43
CA THR A 129 21.98 -7.32 -10.74
C THR A 129 22.88 -6.08 -10.67
N GLU A 130 22.62 -5.14 -9.75
CA GLU A 130 23.48 -3.95 -9.58
C GLU A 130 24.83 -4.28 -8.91
N THR A 131 24.92 -5.34 -8.11
CA THR A 131 26.19 -5.74 -7.46
C THR A 131 27.16 -6.49 -8.37
N LYS A 132 26.74 -6.91 -9.58
CA LYS A 132 27.61 -7.60 -10.54
C LYS A 132 28.22 -6.69 -11.61
N HIS A 133 27.91 -5.39 -11.61
CA HIS A 133 28.31 -4.45 -12.67
C HIS A 133 29.28 -3.36 -12.17
N VAL A 134 30.07 -3.65 -11.12
CA VAL A 134 31.04 -2.71 -10.50
C VAL A 134 32.50 -3.17 -10.63
N ASP A 135 32.78 -4.22 -11.40
CA ASP A 135 34.16 -4.54 -11.82
C ASP A 135 34.19 -4.43 -13.36
N GLU A 136 35.11 -3.62 -13.88
CA GLU A 136 35.31 -3.25 -15.30
C GLU A 136 34.42 -2.11 -15.85
N ASP A 137 34.66 -0.87 -15.40
CA ASP A 137 35.43 0.09 -16.21
C ASP A 137 35.55 1.44 -15.46
N VAL A 138 36.78 1.90 -15.32
CA VAL A 138 37.11 3.26 -14.87
C VAL A 138 36.90 4.20 -16.04
N ASP A 139 35.87 5.03 -16.01
CA ASP A 139 35.89 6.28 -16.77
C ASP A 139 35.39 7.45 -15.94
N LEU A 140 36.30 8.41 -15.76
CA LEU A 140 36.15 9.63 -14.97
C LEU A 140 35.42 10.70 -15.78
N SER A 141 34.43 11.37 -15.19
CA SER A 141 34.22 12.85 -15.21
C SER A 141 32.75 13.18 -14.90
N SER A 142 32.45 13.81 -13.77
CA SER A 142 32.55 15.25 -13.44
C SER A 142 31.19 15.94 -13.55
N THR A 143 30.57 16.23 -12.40
CA THR A 143 30.10 17.60 -12.14
C THR A 143 30.44 17.98 -10.69
N PRO A 144 31.20 19.06 -10.46
CA PRO A 144 31.65 19.47 -9.13
C PRO A 144 30.69 20.52 -8.57
N THR A 145 30.31 20.40 -7.30
CA THR A 145 29.92 21.56 -6.51
C THR A 145 30.24 21.29 -5.05
N ASP A 146 31.52 21.32 -4.70
CA ASP A 146 31.95 21.35 -3.30
C ASP A 146 32.15 22.80 -2.88
N VAL A 147 31.20 23.30 -2.08
CA VAL A 147 31.24 24.62 -1.47
C VAL A 147 31.40 24.39 0.01
N ARG A 148 32.63 24.58 0.53
CA ARG A 148 33.08 24.77 1.93
C ARG A 148 34.51 24.22 2.04
N ASP A 149 35.53 24.86 2.64
CA ASP A 149 35.53 25.81 3.73
C ASP A 149 36.77 26.72 3.72
N ILE A 150 36.59 27.87 4.35
CA ILE A 150 37.54 28.93 4.67
C ILE A 150 38.55 28.42 5.71
N ASN A 151 39.83 28.68 5.48
CA ASN A 151 40.92 28.36 6.42
C ASN A 151 41.15 29.52 7.39
N ILE A 152 41.34 29.22 8.68
CA ILE A 152 41.95 30.10 9.69
C ILE A 152 43.40 29.70 9.92
#